data_AF-A0A7S1WBK2-F1
#
_entry.id   AF-A0A7S1WBK2-F1
#
_cell.length_a   1.000
_cell.length_b   1.000
_cell.length_c   1.000
_cell.angle_alpha   90.00
_cell.angle_beta   90.00
_cell.angle_gamma   90.00
#
_symmetry.space_group_name_H-M   'P 1'
#
loop_
_entity.id
_entity.type
_entity.pdbx_description
1 polymer ?
#
loop_
_entity_poly.entity_id
_entity_poly.type
_entity_poly.pdbx_seq_one_letter_code
_entity_poly.pdbx_strand_id
1 'polypeptide(L)'
;VISCSLGPRVGQLPGEQVDPDQDTEGRARSGGCGLQVEWRVKRRMRHLRQGLHDPVKAISGKTYMQLFQGAHNAFTTSLPGTTDRLNRWLDALASAVNSGAAAPSIAALALHFLEPPGPGEEAPDPNETDYSDLARLSAAARKAGTAADLDDTASRESTFSMQLETTSKEYSRWYWWLMPVPK
;
A
#
# COMPACT_ATOMS: atom_id res chain seq x y z
N VAL A 1 -9.68 1.97 -7.55
CA VAL A 1 -8.37 1.79 -8.21
C VAL A 1 -7.49 2.90 -7.71
N ILE A 2 -6.28 2.61 -7.24
CA ILE A 2 -5.33 3.65 -6.82
C ILE A 2 -4.45 3.93 -8.04
N SER A 3 -4.39 5.18 -8.50
CA SER A 3 -3.48 5.63 -9.56
C SER A 3 -2.24 6.20 -8.89
N CYS A 4 -1.07 5.70 -9.28
CA CYS A 4 0.22 6.14 -8.76
C CYS A 4 1.07 6.60 -9.93
N SER A 5 1.78 7.70 -9.74
CA SER A 5 2.76 8.19 -10.71
C SER A 5 4.07 8.49 -10.02
N LEU A 6 5.17 8.00 -10.60
CA LEU A 6 6.52 8.29 -10.16
C LEU A 6 7.24 8.99 -11.31
N GLY A 7 7.54 10.26 -11.10
CA GLY A 7 8.27 11.07 -12.07
C GLY A 7 8.68 12.38 -11.45
N PRO A 8 9.80 12.99 -11.90
CA PRO A 8 10.12 14.34 -11.50
C PRO A 8 8.93 15.23 -11.88
N ARG A 9 8.33 15.89 -10.88
CA ARG A 9 7.32 16.91 -11.13
C ARG A 9 8.08 18.04 -11.80
N VAL A 10 8.13 18.03 -13.14
CA VAL A 10 8.77 19.09 -13.93
C VAL A 10 8.02 20.35 -13.55
N GLY A 11 8.60 21.13 -12.65
CA GLY A 11 8.16 22.49 -12.42
C GLY A 11 8.23 23.15 -13.77
N GLN A 12 7.08 23.61 -14.26
CA GLN A 12 6.96 24.37 -15.48
C GLN A 12 7.83 25.63 -15.31
N LEU A 13 9.11 25.53 -15.67
CA LEU A 13 10.01 26.68 -15.67
C LEU A 13 9.54 27.58 -16.83
N PRO A 14 9.22 28.85 -16.57
CA PRO A 14 8.77 29.76 -17.61
C PRO A 14 9.92 30.07 -18.56
N GLY A 15 9.79 29.61 -19.80
CA GLY A 15 10.37 30.21 -21.01
C GLY A 15 11.85 30.60 -20.96
N GLU A 16 12.75 29.62 -20.93
CA GLU A 16 14.12 29.86 -21.34
C GLU A 16 14.20 29.72 -22.87
N GLN A 17 14.26 30.85 -23.55
CA GLN A 17 14.34 30.96 -25.00
C GLN A 17 15.78 30.63 -25.42
N VAL A 18 16.00 29.41 -25.91
CA VAL A 18 17.32 28.91 -26.30
C VAL A 18 17.65 29.38 -27.73
N ASP A 19 18.73 30.15 -27.83
CA ASP A 19 19.37 30.58 -29.09
C ASP A 19 19.85 29.37 -29.91
N PRO A 20 19.56 29.31 -31.23
CA PRO A 20 19.97 28.23 -32.11
C PRO A 20 21.25 28.63 -32.85
N ASP A 21 22.41 28.40 -32.25
CA ASP A 21 23.63 28.12 -33.02
C ASP A 21 24.73 27.61 -32.10
N GLN A 22 25.27 26.42 -32.41
CA GLN A 22 26.68 26.00 -32.28
C GLN A 22 26.78 24.47 -32.12
N ASP A 23 27.36 23.89 -33.16
CA ASP A 23 27.70 22.50 -33.36
C ASP A 23 28.55 21.92 -32.21
N THR A 24 28.08 20.85 -31.59
CA THR A 24 28.93 19.93 -30.79
C THR A 24 28.42 18.50 -30.93
N GLU A 25 28.91 17.82 -31.96
CA GLU A 25 28.85 16.37 -32.08
C GLU A 25 29.58 15.69 -30.91
N GLY A 26 29.02 14.58 -30.40
CA GLY A 26 29.83 13.54 -29.77
C GLY A 26 29.73 13.34 -28.26
N ARG A 27 28.75 13.91 -27.56
CA ARG A 27 28.40 13.43 -26.21
C ARG A 27 26.94 13.04 -26.19
N ALA A 28 26.68 11.74 -26.33
CA ALA A 28 25.43 11.10 -25.98
C ALA A 28 25.16 11.36 -24.49
N ARG A 29 24.69 12.57 -24.19
CA ARG A 29 24.01 12.87 -22.95
C ARG A 29 22.82 11.93 -22.98
N SER A 30 22.91 10.85 -22.21
CA SER A 30 21.75 10.18 -21.67
C SER A 30 21.04 11.23 -20.81
N GLY A 31 20.37 12.17 -21.49
CA GLY A 31 19.32 12.97 -20.93
C GLY A 31 18.22 11.96 -20.70
N GLY A 32 18.30 11.25 -19.59
CA GLY A 32 17.20 10.47 -19.08
C GLY A 32 16.07 11.45 -18.87
N CYS A 33 15.25 11.67 -19.90
CA CYS A 33 13.89 12.12 -19.74
C CYS A 33 13.34 11.17 -18.69
N GLY A 34 13.19 11.65 -17.46
CA GLY A 34 12.66 10.86 -16.36
C GLY A 34 11.27 10.41 -16.80
N LEU A 35 11.20 9.19 -17.34
CA LEU A 35 9.96 8.67 -17.88
C LEU A 35 9.01 8.61 -16.70
N GLN A 36 7.93 9.39 -16.81
CA GLN A 36 6.88 9.36 -15.83
C GLN A 36 6.22 7.99 -15.93
N VAL A 37 6.42 7.16 -14.91
CA VAL A 37 5.78 5.85 -14.84
C VAL A 37 4.46 6.04 -14.12
N GLU A 38 3.35 5.81 -14.81
CA GLU A 38 2.01 5.68 -14.20
C GLU A 38 1.66 4.20 -14.10
N TRP A 39 1.22 3.75 -12.93
CA TRP A 39 0.67 2.42 -12.73
C TRP A 39 -0.57 2.48 -11.85
N ARG A 40 -1.38 1.43 -11.93
CA ARG A 40 -2.67 1.35 -11.24
C ARG A 40 -2.81 0.04 -10.52
N VAL A 41 -3.27 0.10 -9.27
CA VAL A 41 -3.40 -1.09 -8.44
C VAL A 41 -4.84 -1.21 -7.92
N LYS A 42 -5.39 -2.41 -8.05
CA LYS A 42 -6.70 -2.78 -7.50
C LYS A 42 -6.51 -3.40 -6.12
N ARG A 43 -7.06 -2.77 -5.08
CA ARG A 43 -7.08 -3.28 -3.69
C ARG A 43 -8.46 -3.12 -3.08
N ARG A 44 -8.82 -4.08 -2.23
CA ARG A 44 -10.00 -3.95 -1.36
C ARG A 44 -9.68 -2.99 -0.21
N MET A 45 -10.70 -2.31 0.30
CA MET A 45 -10.58 -1.40 1.45
C MET A 45 -9.91 -2.07 2.66
N ARG A 46 -10.22 -3.36 2.91
CA ARG A 46 -9.59 -4.15 3.98
C ARG A 46 -8.08 -4.24 3.82
N HIS A 47 -7.58 -4.47 2.60
CA HIS A 47 -6.13 -4.57 2.34
C HIS A 47 -5.45 -3.23 2.59
N LEU A 48 -6.08 -2.12 2.19
CA LEU A 48 -5.54 -0.78 2.43
C LEU A 48 -5.48 -0.48 3.94
N ARG A 49 -6.49 -0.85 4.72
CA ARG A 49 -6.47 -0.70 6.18
C ARG A 49 -5.33 -1.49 6.81
N GLN A 50 -5.33 -2.80 6.59
CA GLN A 50 -4.44 -3.74 7.27
C GLN A 50 -3.00 -3.65 6.77
N GLY A 51 -2.81 -3.42 5.47
CA GLY A 51 -1.50 -3.42 4.82
C GLY A 51 -0.82 -2.06 4.75
N LEU A 52 -1.57 -0.95 4.88
CA LEU A 52 -1.01 0.39 4.71
C LEU A 52 -1.38 1.32 5.88
N HIS A 53 -2.66 1.57 6.13
CA HIS A 53 -3.08 2.56 7.13
C HIS A 53 -2.67 2.20 8.56
N ASP A 54 -2.98 0.99 9.02
CA ASP A 54 -2.73 0.59 10.41
C ASP A 54 -1.21 0.55 10.72
N PRO A 55 -0.36 -0.01 9.84
CA PRO A 55 1.09 0.09 9.99
C PRO A 55 1.62 1.54 9.98
N VAL A 56 1.15 2.39 9.05
CA VAL A 56 1.58 3.80 8.98
C VAL A 56 1.22 4.54 10.27
N LYS A 57 0.04 4.28 10.82
CA LYS A 57 -0.40 4.83 12.10
C LYS A 57 0.46 4.33 13.27
N ALA A 58 0.80 3.04 13.29
CA ALA A 58 1.66 2.46 14.31
C ALA A 58 3.07 3.04 14.28
N ILE A 59 3.66 3.19 13.09
CA ILE A 59 5.02 3.75 12.90
C ILE A 59 5.06 5.24 13.23
N SER A 60 4.04 6.01 12.79
CA SER A 60 4.00 7.46 13.02
C SER A 60 3.69 7.82 14.48
N GLY A 61 2.98 6.96 15.22
CA GLY A 61 2.66 7.20 16.62
C GLY A 61 2.00 8.57 16.85
N LYS A 62 2.66 9.45 17.61
CA LYS A 62 2.15 10.78 17.94
C LYS A 62 2.18 11.78 16.78
N THR A 63 3.11 11.64 15.83
CA THR A 63 3.22 12.55 14.67
C THR A 63 2.14 12.27 13.62
N TYR A 64 1.43 11.15 13.73
CA TYR A 64 0.34 10.79 12.83
C TYR A 64 -0.73 11.89 12.74
N MET A 65 -1.11 12.48 13.87
CA MET A 65 -2.13 13.55 13.86
C MET A 65 -1.63 14.83 13.17
N GLN A 66 -0.32 15.11 13.23
CA GLN A 66 0.27 16.28 12.58
C GLN A 66 0.40 16.09 11.07
N LEU A 67 0.73 14.87 10.62
CA LEU A 67 0.87 14.53 9.20
C LEU A 67 -0.48 14.38 8.48
N PHE A 68 -1.50 13.85 9.17
CA PHE A 68 -2.79 13.50 8.57
C PHE A 68 -3.95 14.37 9.07
N GLN A 69 -3.70 15.66 9.32
CA GLN A 69 -4.71 16.60 9.79
C GLN A 69 -5.94 16.60 8.86
N GLY A 70 -7.13 16.36 9.42
CA GLY A 70 -8.39 16.29 8.67
C GLY A 70 -8.68 14.95 7.96
N ALA A 71 -7.71 14.02 7.88
CA ALA A 71 -7.86 12.72 7.21
C ALA A 71 -7.86 11.51 8.16
N HIS A 72 -7.73 11.71 9.48
CA HIS A 72 -7.58 10.63 10.45
C HIS A 72 -8.76 9.63 10.49
N ASN A 73 -9.96 10.08 10.09
CA ASN A 73 -11.22 9.32 10.15
C ASN A 73 -11.63 8.71 8.81
N ALA A 74 -10.69 8.49 7.88
CA ALA A 74 -11.01 7.92 6.56
C ALA A 74 -11.69 6.55 6.64
N PHE A 75 -11.51 5.81 7.75
CA PHE A 75 -11.95 4.42 7.88
C PHE A 75 -13.08 4.20 8.89
N THR A 76 -13.61 5.25 9.52
CA THR A 76 -14.75 5.15 10.43
C THR A 76 -16.03 5.03 9.59
N THR A 77 -16.67 3.86 9.65
CA THR A 77 -17.69 3.36 8.72
C THR A 77 -19.02 4.12 8.78
N SER A 78 -19.68 4.20 7.60
CA SER A 78 -21.14 4.34 7.33
C SER A 78 -21.67 5.65 6.72
N LEU A 79 -20.91 6.75 6.72
CA LEU A 79 -21.38 8.00 6.10
C LEU A 79 -21.01 8.05 4.60
N PRO A 80 -21.90 8.54 3.72
CA PRO A 80 -21.55 8.84 2.33
C PRO A 80 -20.36 9.82 2.30
N GLY A 81 -19.36 9.52 1.46
CA GLY A 81 -18.10 10.29 1.38
C GLY A 81 -16.86 9.56 1.91
N THR A 82 -16.92 8.26 2.17
CA THR A 82 -15.73 7.46 2.54
C THR A 82 -14.64 7.48 1.47
N THR A 83 -15.01 7.62 0.20
CA THR A 83 -14.04 7.69 -0.91
C THR A 83 -13.25 9.00 -0.87
N ASP A 84 -13.90 10.14 -0.62
CA ASP A 84 -13.21 11.44 -0.56
C ASP A 84 -12.24 11.51 0.62
N ARG A 85 -12.65 10.97 1.79
CA ARG A 85 -11.77 10.91 2.95
C ARG A 85 -10.57 10.00 2.70
N LEU A 86 -10.79 8.88 2.00
CA LEU A 86 -9.69 7.99 1.61
C LEU A 86 -8.73 8.68 0.64
N ASN A 87 -9.25 9.37 -0.38
CA ASN A 87 -8.43 10.10 -1.34
C ASN A 87 -7.60 11.17 -0.63
N ARG A 88 -8.22 11.98 0.24
CA ARG A 88 -7.48 12.96 1.07
C ARG A 88 -6.41 12.33 1.95
N TRP A 89 -6.67 11.13 2.49
CA TRP A 89 -5.68 10.42 3.28
C TRP A 89 -4.49 9.95 2.43
N LEU A 90 -4.75 9.41 1.23
CA LEU A 90 -3.72 9.01 0.28
C LEU A 90 -2.93 10.22 -0.24
N ASP A 91 -3.60 11.34 -0.51
CA ASP A 91 -2.97 12.60 -0.92
C ASP A 91 -2.04 13.15 0.17
N ALA A 92 -2.49 13.08 1.43
CA ALA A 92 -1.66 13.47 2.58
C ALA A 92 -0.43 12.54 2.73
N LEU A 93 -0.60 11.23 2.55
CA LEU A 93 0.51 10.28 2.55
C LEU A 93 1.51 10.59 1.44
N ALA A 94 1.03 10.77 0.21
CA ALA A 94 1.87 11.10 -0.94
C ALA A 94 2.62 12.42 -0.73
N SER A 95 1.93 13.44 -0.20
CA SER A 95 2.54 14.73 0.13
C SER A 95 3.62 14.60 1.22
N ALA A 96 3.36 13.81 2.26
CA ALA A 96 4.34 13.56 3.32
C ALA A 96 5.57 12.80 2.82
N VAL A 97 5.40 11.83 1.92
CA VAL A 97 6.51 11.10 1.28
C VAL A 97 7.32 12.03 0.38
N ASN A 98 6.64 12.78 -0.50
CA ASN A 98 7.29 13.66 -1.48
C ASN A 98 8.03 14.84 -0.85
N SER A 99 7.55 15.35 0.30
CA SER A 99 8.21 16.42 1.06
C SER A 99 9.35 15.91 1.96
N GLY A 100 9.54 14.59 2.07
CA GLY A 100 10.49 14.00 3.03
C GLY A 100 10.06 14.11 4.50
N ALA A 101 8.81 14.50 4.77
CA ALA A 101 8.28 14.58 6.14
C ALA A 101 7.95 13.19 6.72
N ALA A 102 7.68 12.20 5.87
CA ALA A 102 7.45 10.82 6.28
C ALA A 102 8.78 10.08 6.55
N ALA A 103 8.77 9.19 7.53
CA ALA A 103 9.91 8.31 7.78
C ALA A 103 10.18 7.40 6.55
N PRO A 104 11.45 7.07 6.23
CA PRO A 104 11.79 6.19 5.10
C PRO A 104 11.09 4.82 5.16
N SER A 105 10.84 4.31 6.37
CA SER A 105 10.07 3.08 6.59
C SER A 105 8.63 3.16 6.11
N ILE A 106 7.97 4.32 6.25
CA ILE A 106 6.62 4.56 5.75
C ILE A 106 6.61 4.60 4.21
N ALA A 107 7.60 5.27 3.61
CA ALA A 107 7.73 5.31 2.16
C ALA A 107 7.98 3.91 1.58
N ALA A 108 8.88 3.14 2.18
CA ALA A 108 9.16 1.76 1.78
C ALA A 108 7.91 0.86 1.91
N LEU A 109 7.14 1.02 3.01
CA LEU A 109 5.90 0.28 3.23
C LEU A 109 4.83 0.65 2.19
N ALA A 110 4.69 1.93 1.86
CA ALA A 110 3.78 2.40 0.82
C ALA A 110 4.15 1.83 -0.55
N LEU A 111 5.43 1.87 -0.92
CA LEU A 111 5.92 1.30 -2.18
C LEU A 111 5.70 -0.22 -2.21
N HIS A 112 6.03 -0.94 -1.14
CA HIS A 112 5.80 -2.39 -1.09
C HIS A 112 4.31 -2.74 -1.20
N PHE A 113 3.42 -1.95 -0.59
CA PHE A 113 1.98 -2.18 -0.70
C PHE A 113 1.42 -1.91 -2.10
N LEU A 114 1.98 -0.90 -2.78
CA LEU A 114 1.59 -0.46 -4.12
C LEU A 114 2.21 -1.29 -5.25
N GLU A 115 3.19 -2.15 -4.96
CA GLU A 115 3.84 -3.05 -5.93
C GLU A 115 4.18 -2.31 -7.25
N PRO A 116 5.04 -1.28 -7.21
CA PRO A 116 5.45 -0.59 -8.43
C PRO A 116 6.11 -1.57 -9.41
N PRO A 117 5.92 -1.39 -10.73
CA PRO A 117 6.60 -2.21 -11.73
C PRO A 117 8.12 -2.09 -11.58
N GLY A 118 8.84 -3.17 -11.91
CA GLY A 118 10.30 -3.16 -11.91
C GLY A 118 10.88 -2.13 -12.89
N PRO A 119 12.14 -1.70 -12.70
CA PRO A 119 12.79 -0.82 -13.67
C PRO A 119 12.90 -1.51 -15.04
N GLY A 120 12.23 -0.94 -16.04
CA GLY A 120 12.17 -1.49 -17.40
C GLY A 120 11.02 -2.48 -17.64
N GLU A 121 10.19 -2.74 -16.63
CA GLU A 121 8.95 -3.48 -16.79
C GLU A 121 7.83 -2.53 -17.25
N GLU A 122 7.11 -2.91 -18.30
CA GLU A 122 5.94 -2.16 -18.76
C GLU A 122 4.85 -2.26 -17.70
N ALA A 123 4.21 -1.14 -17.37
CA ALA A 123 3.17 -1.13 -16.36
C ALA A 123 2.02 -2.06 -16.80
N PRO A 124 1.59 -3.02 -15.96
CA PRO A 124 0.55 -3.96 -16.33
C PRO A 124 -0.74 -3.22 -16.68
N ASP A 125 -1.43 -3.64 -17.74
CA ASP A 125 -2.68 -3.00 -18.16
C ASP A 125 -3.68 -3.05 -16.98
N PRO A 126 -4.19 -1.90 -16.51
CA PRO A 126 -5.15 -1.85 -15.42
C PRO A 126 -6.43 -2.65 -15.67
N ASN A 127 -6.80 -2.87 -16.94
CA ASN A 127 -7.95 -3.68 -17.31
C ASN A 127 -7.65 -5.18 -17.25
N GLU A 128 -6.40 -5.57 -17.48
CA GLU A 128 -5.96 -6.97 -17.50
C GLU A 128 -5.65 -7.52 -16.10
N THR A 129 -5.42 -6.67 -15.09
CA THR A 129 -5.40 -7.12 -13.68
C THR A 129 -6.81 -7.52 -13.26
N ASP A 130 -7.22 -8.68 -13.75
CA ASP A 130 -8.51 -9.26 -13.62
C ASP A 130 -8.54 -9.90 -12.23
N TYR A 131 -9.63 -9.66 -11.50
CA TYR A 131 -9.82 -10.27 -10.18
C TYR A 131 -9.86 -11.80 -10.27
N SER A 132 -9.81 -12.37 -11.47
CA SER A 132 -9.78 -13.80 -11.77
C SER A 132 -8.64 -14.54 -11.06
N ASP A 133 -7.44 -14.00 -10.92
CA ASP A 133 -6.38 -14.72 -10.19
C ASP A 133 -6.61 -14.72 -8.67
N LEU A 134 -7.04 -13.60 -8.10
CA LEU A 134 -7.43 -13.52 -6.69
C LEU A 134 -8.70 -14.34 -6.40
N ALA A 135 -9.64 -14.38 -7.35
CA ALA A 135 -10.84 -15.20 -7.30
C ALA A 135 -10.50 -16.70 -7.39
N ARG A 136 -9.59 -17.08 -8.30
CA ARG A 136 -9.05 -18.45 -8.45
C ARG A 136 -8.38 -18.89 -7.15
N LEU A 137 -7.51 -18.07 -6.57
CA LEU A 137 -6.86 -18.37 -5.29
C LEU A 137 -7.87 -18.51 -4.16
N SER A 138 -8.88 -17.63 -4.08
CA SER A 138 -9.93 -17.73 -3.06
C SER A 138 -10.85 -18.95 -3.24
N ALA A 139 -11.13 -19.35 -4.49
CA ALA A 139 -11.92 -20.54 -4.82
C ALA A 139 -11.13 -21.82 -4.50
N ALA A 140 -9.83 -21.84 -4.82
CA ALA A 140 -8.93 -22.93 -4.47
C ALA A 140 -8.82 -23.11 -2.94
N ALA A 141 -8.69 -22.01 -2.19
CA ALA A 141 -8.65 -22.06 -0.73
C ALA A 141 -9.95 -22.62 -0.11
N ARG A 142 -11.12 -22.28 -0.67
CA ARG A 142 -12.41 -22.87 -0.24
C ARG A 142 -12.49 -24.37 -0.53
N LYS A 143 -12.00 -24.79 -1.71
CA LYS A 143 -11.96 -26.20 -2.10
C LYS A 143 -11.03 -27.04 -1.20
N ALA A 144 -9.93 -26.45 -0.73
CA ALA A 144 -8.99 -27.09 0.19
C ALA A 144 -9.56 -27.22 1.62
N GLY A 145 -10.37 -26.26 2.08
CA GLY A 145 -10.94 -26.27 3.43
C GLY A 145 -12.05 -27.32 3.67
N THR A 146 -12.69 -27.83 2.62
CA THR A 146 -13.78 -28.83 2.72
C THR A 146 -13.32 -30.28 2.66
N ALA A 147 -12.02 -30.54 2.49
CA ALA A 147 -11.48 -31.90 2.40
C ALA A 147 -10.83 -32.41 3.71
N ALA A 148 -10.91 -31.64 4.79
CA ALA A 148 -10.24 -31.95 6.06
C ALA A 148 -11.18 -32.53 7.14
N ASP A 149 -12.44 -32.81 6.82
CA ASP A 149 -13.35 -33.54 7.72
C ASP A 149 -13.66 -34.90 7.09
N LEU A 150 -13.39 -35.96 7.84
CA LEU A 150 -13.40 -37.41 7.50
C LEU A 150 -12.02 -38.03 7.22
N ASP A 151 -11.16 -38.11 8.25
CA ASP A 151 -10.69 -39.43 8.66
C ASP A 151 -10.34 -39.46 10.15
N ASP A 152 -10.62 -40.62 10.71
CA ASP A 152 -10.81 -40.94 12.11
C ASP A 152 -9.49 -41.11 12.87
N THR A 153 -9.64 -40.93 14.17
CA THR A 153 -8.72 -41.18 15.26
C THR A 153 -7.89 -42.47 15.17
N ALA A 154 -6.57 -42.39 15.40
CA ALA A 154 -5.86 -43.24 16.37
C ALA A 154 -4.36 -42.92 16.48
N SER A 155 -3.95 -42.53 17.69
CA SER A 155 -2.71 -42.97 18.35
C SER A 155 -1.35 -42.62 17.71
N ARG A 156 -0.72 -41.55 18.21
CA ARG A 156 0.52 -41.70 18.98
C ARG A 156 0.87 -40.43 19.74
N GLU A 157 0.81 -40.57 21.06
CA GLU A 157 1.49 -39.70 22.01
C GLU A 157 2.99 -39.67 21.67
N SER A 158 3.53 -38.47 21.48
CA SER A 158 4.97 -38.23 21.60
C SER A 158 5.17 -36.83 22.15
N THR A 159 5.19 -36.80 23.47
CA THR A 159 5.69 -35.73 24.33
C THR A 159 7.04 -35.23 23.79
N PHE A 160 7.03 -34.06 23.14
CA PHE A 160 8.25 -33.29 22.91
C PHE A 160 8.00 -31.84 23.30
N SER A 161 8.23 -31.57 24.59
CA SER A 161 8.36 -30.22 25.12
C SER A 161 9.61 -29.57 24.53
N MET A 162 9.44 -28.72 23.52
CA MET A 162 10.42 -27.68 23.20
C MET A 162 9.79 -26.33 23.53
N GLN A 163 10.12 -25.82 24.71
CA GLN A 163 9.88 -24.46 25.13
C GLN A 163 10.69 -23.53 24.21
N LEU A 164 10.06 -23.08 23.13
CA LEU A 164 10.46 -21.84 22.47
C LEU A 164 9.63 -20.74 23.11
N GLU A 165 10.23 -20.04 24.06
CA GLU A 165 9.80 -18.74 24.54
C GLU A 165 9.89 -17.74 23.39
N THR A 166 8.94 -17.79 22.48
CA THR A 166 8.61 -16.65 21.65
C THR A 166 8.01 -15.62 22.59
N THR A 167 8.79 -14.60 22.96
CA THR A 167 8.28 -13.37 23.56
C THR A 167 7.42 -12.63 22.53
N SER A 168 6.25 -13.20 22.26
CA SER A 168 5.15 -12.62 21.51
C SER A 168 4.54 -11.58 22.44
N LYS A 169 5.17 -10.40 22.48
CA LYS A 169 4.61 -9.22 23.13
C LYS A 169 3.33 -8.85 22.39
N GLU A 170 2.21 -9.31 22.95
CA GLU A 170 0.93 -8.62 23.05
C GLU A 170 0.75 -7.38 22.16
N TYR A 171 0.54 -7.59 20.86
CA TYR A 171 -0.11 -6.59 20.00
C TYR A 171 -1.15 -7.26 19.12
N SER A 172 -2.08 -7.99 19.75
CA SER A 172 -3.27 -8.54 19.07
C SER A 172 -4.51 -8.47 19.95
N ARG A 173 -4.76 -7.29 20.52
CA ARG A 173 -6.08 -6.90 21.01
C ARG A 173 -6.52 -5.59 20.36
N TRP A 174 -6.63 -5.63 19.04
CA TRP A 174 -7.29 -4.58 18.28
C TRP A 174 -8.80 -4.81 18.37
N TYR A 175 -9.41 -4.31 19.45
CA TYR A 175 -10.86 -4.30 19.63
C TYR A 175 -11.48 -3.38 18.58
N TRP A 176 -12.02 -3.97 17.52
CA TRP A 176 -12.75 -3.24 16.50
C TRP A 176 -14.12 -2.70 16.98
N TRP A 177 -14.57 -2.97 18.22
CA TRP A 177 -15.91 -2.58 18.69
C TRP A 177 -15.98 -2.43 20.22
N LEU A 178 -15.96 -1.20 20.73
CA LEU A 178 -16.67 -0.82 21.96
C LEU A 178 -17.74 0.18 21.52
N MET A 179 -18.80 -0.35 20.91
CA MET A 179 -20.04 0.38 20.68
C MET A 179 -20.74 0.54 22.03
N PRO A 180 -21.06 1.76 22.49
CA PRO A 180 -22.03 1.91 23.57
C PRO A 180 -23.40 1.49 23.05
N VAL A 181 -24.04 0.55 23.74
CA VAL A 181 -25.45 0.20 23.54
C VAL A 181 -26.28 1.44 23.94
N PRO A 182 -27.06 2.04 23.04
CA PRO A 182 -27.98 3.11 23.44
C PRO A 182 -29.06 2.53 24.35
N LYS A 183 -29.37 3.23 25.45
CA LYS A 183 -30.48 2.92 26.35
C LYS A 183 -31.81 3.35 25.74
#